data_AF-A0A0D1C5J9-F1
#
_entry.id   AF-A0A0D1C5J9-F1
#
_cell.length_a   1.000
_cell.length_b   1.000
_cell.length_c   1.000
_cell.angle_alpha   90.00
_cell.angle_beta   90.00
_cell.angle_gamma   90.00
#
_symmetry.space_group_name_H-M   'P 1'
#
loop_
_entity.id
_entity.type
_entity.pdbx_description
1 polymer ?
#
loop_
_entity_poly.entity_id
_entity_poly.type
_entity_poly.pdbx_seq_one_letter_code
_entity_poly.pdbx_strand_id
1 'polypeptide(L)' 'MAGTFEIINAEEEAFYFRLKADDGTVVAVSPRFKTLKGVVAGINAVRESAATGLVVNRGRRELASG' A
#
# COMPACT_ATOMS: atom_id res chain seq x y z
N MET A 1 -9.78 15.08 5.66
CA MET A 1 -8.73 15.57 4.71
C MET A 1 -8.22 14.39 3.88
N ALA A 2 -7.39 14.59 2.85
CA ALA A 2 -6.84 13.49 2.06
C ALA A 2 -5.63 12.85 2.77
N GLY A 3 -5.51 11.52 2.70
CA GLY A 3 -4.33 10.81 3.19
C GLY A 3 -3.05 11.15 2.42
N THR A 4 -1.89 10.89 3.03
CA THR A 4 -0.57 11.25 2.47
C THR A 4 0.30 10.02 2.21
N PHE A 5 0.90 9.95 1.03
CA PHE A 5 1.94 8.98 0.70
C PHE A 5 3.31 9.55 1.06
N GLU A 6 4.07 8.85 1.90
CA GLU A 6 5.45 9.22 2.26
C GLU A 6 6.41 8.18 1.71
N ILE A 7 7.39 8.61 0.91
CA ILE A 7 8.48 7.74 0.42
C ILE A 7 9.59 7.73 1.48
N ILE A 8 10.04 6.54 1.84
CA ILE A 8 11.10 6.30 2.81
C ILE A 8 12.24 5.55 2.12
N ASN A 9 13.45 6.03 2.33
CA ASN A 9 14.68 5.37 1.90
C ASN A 9 15.21 4.54 3.08
N ALA A 10 15.31 3.22 2.93
CA ALA A 10 15.96 2.35 3.88
C ALA A 10 17.44 2.18 3.53
N GLU A 11 18.25 1.81 4.52
CA GLU A 11 19.64 1.40 4.30
C GLU A 11 19.67 0.26 3.26
N GLU A 12 20.61 0.31 2.30
CA GLU A 12 20.72 -0.56 1.10
C GLU A 12 19.80 -0.26 -0.10
N GLU A 13 19.72 1.00 -0.56
CA GLU A 13 19.03 1.39 -1.82
C GLU A 13 17.57 0.89 -1.93
N ALA A 14 16.93 0.65 -0.80
CA ALA A 14 15.60 0.10 -0.75
C ALA A 14 14.59 1.19 -0.40
N PHE A 15 13.76 1.58 -1.36
CA PHE A 15 12.68 2.54 -1.18
C PHE A 15 11.38 1.83 -0.84
N TYR A 16 10.59 2.39 0.06
CA TYR A 16 9.20 1.96 0.24
C TYR A 16 8.34 3.18 0.51
N PHE A 17 7.02 3.03 0.47
CA PHE A 17 6.12 4.09 0.88
C PHE A 17 5.17 3.61 1.97
N ARG A 18 4.68 4.56 2.76
CA ARG A 18 3.53 4.37 3.65
C ARG A 18 2.43 5.35 3.30
N LEU A 19 1.18 4.92 3.45
CA LEU A 19 0.01 5.78 3.39
C LEU A 19 -0.45 6.09 4.80
N LYS A 20 -0.60 7.38 5.10
CA LYS A 20 -1.19 7.87 6.35
C LYS A 20 -2.57 8.46 6.13
N ALA A 21 -3.48 8.20 7.06
CA ALA A 21 -4.71 8.96 7.19
C ALA A 21 -4.42 10.40 7.67
N ASP A 22 -5.45 11.25 7.72
CA ASP A 22 -5.29 12.66 8.09
C ASP A 22 -4.93 12.86 9.57
N ASP A 23 -5.28 11.91 10.43
CA ASP A 23 -4.84 11.80 11.83
C ASP A 23 -3.38 11.33 11.99
N GLY A 24 -2.68 11.01 10.89
CA GLY A 24 -1.33 10.48 10.89
C GLY A 24 -1.21 8.96 11.05
N THR A 25 -2.33 8.25 11.22
CA THR A 25 -2.37 6.79 11.35
C THR A 25 -1.90 6.13 10.06
N VAL A 26 -0.95 5.19 10.16
CA VAL A 26 -0.47 4.42 9.01
C VAL A 26 -1.51 3.35 8.65
N VAL A 27 -2.05 3.44 7.44
CA VAL A 27 -3.12 2.53 6.95
C VAL A 27 -2.62 1.52 5.92
N ALA A 28 -1.48 1.78 5.27
CA ALA A 28 -0.83 0.84 4.36
C ALA A 28 0.69 1.07 4.30
N VAL A 29 1.44 0.00 4.07
CA VAL A 29 2.88 0.02 3.85
C VAL A 29 3.19 -0.83 2.63
N SER A 30 4.00 -0.31 1.71
CA SER A 30 4.38 -1.03 0.50
C SER A 30 5.50 -2.04 0.75
N PRO A 31 5.69 -3.01 -0.16
CA PRO A 31 6.95 -3.70 -0.29
C PRO A 31 8.12 -2.74 -0.57
N ARG A 32 9.35 -3.24 -0.44
CA ARG A 32 10.56 -2.51 -0.81
C ARG A 32 10.79 -2.57 -2.33
N PHE A 33 11.24 -1.45 -2.88
CA PHE A 33 11.61 -1.25 -4.27
C PHE A 33 13.09 -0.91 -4.35
N LYS A 34 13.77 -1.38 -5.40
CA LYS A 34 15.21 -1.11 -5.60
C LYS A 34 15.51 0.30 -6.11
N THR A 35 14.50 1.05 -6.56
CA THR A 35 14.71 2.35 -7.21
C THR A 35 13.61 3.33 -6.83
N LEU A 36 13.95 4.62 -6.82
CA LEU A 36 13.00 5.70 -6.62
C LEU A 36 11.89 5.71 -7.69
N LYS A 37 12.24 5.41 -8.94
CA LYS A 37 11.25 5.29 -10.02
C LYS A 37 10.26 4.15 -9.76
N GLY A 38 10.74 3.03 -9.20
CA GLY A 38 9.90 1.89 -8.83
C GLY A 38 8.87 2.24 -7.74
N VAL A 39 9.30 2.92 -6.67
CA VAL A 39 8.38 3.30 -5.59
C VAL A 39 7.33 4.32 -6.06
N VAL A 40 7.70 5.27 -6.93
CA VAL A 40 6.75 6.22 -7.54
C VAL A 40 5.73 5.51 -8.42
N ALA A 41 6.17 4.55 -9.24
CA ALA A 41 5.27 3.73 -10.04
C ALA A 41 4.29 2.92 -9.16
N GLY A 42 4.77 2.39 -8.03
CA GLY A 42 3.93 1.71 -7.04
C GLY A 42 2.85 2.62 -6.44
N ILE A 43 3.19 3.87 -6.09
CA ILE A 43 2.22 4.85 -5.58
C ILE A 43 1.13 5.12 -6.63
N ASN A 44 1.50 5.33 -7.89
CA ASN A 44 0.54 5.58 -8.97
C ASN A 44 -0.41 4.39 -9.17
N ALA A 45 0.14 3.17 -9.18
CA ALA A 45 -0.66 1.96 -9.28
C ALA A 45 -1.65 1.81 -8.12
N VAL A 46 -1.24 2.14 -6.88
CA VAL A 46 -2.15 2.14 -5.72
C VAL A 46 -3.21 3.22 -5.84
N ARG A 47 -2.88 4.44 -6.30
CA ARG A 47 -3.87 5.52 -6.49
C ARG A 47 -4.96 5.12 -7.49
N GLU A 48 -4.58 4.52 -8.61
CA GLU A 48 -5.50 4.03 -9.64
C GLU A 48 -6.34 2.86 -9.12
N SER A 49 -5.69 1.89 -8.47
CA SER A 49 -6.36 0.72 -7.91
C SER A 49 -7.29 1.07 -6.75
N ALA A 50 -6.96 2.06 -5.91
CA ALA A 50 -7.80 2.47 -4.79
C ALA A 50 -9.06 3.22 -5.26
N ALA A 51 -8.99 3.91 -6.41
CA ALA A 51 -10.14 4.61 -6.97
C ALA A 51 -11.17 3.65 -7.59
N THR A 52 -10.75 2.47 -8.06
CA THR A 52 -11.58 1.58 -8.90
C THR A 52 -11.64 0.11 -8.44
N GLY A 53 -10.78 -0.27 -7.50
CA GLY A 53 -10.58 -1.67 -7.10
C GLY A 53 -11.77 -2.24 -6.35
N LEU A 54 -12.07 -3.51 -6.65
CA LEU A 54 -13.13 -4.25 -5.98
C LEU A 54 -12.69 -4.65 -4.57
N VAL A 55 -13.55 -4.39 -3.59
CA VAL A 55 -13.38 -4.90 -2.23
C VAL A 55 -13.79 -6.37 -2.21
N VAL A 56 -12.84 -7.26 -1.93
CA VAL A 56 -13.07 -8.71 -1.85
C VAL A 56 -12.71 -9.22 -0.47
N ASN A 57 -13.69 -9.83 0.21
CA ASN A 57 -13.43 -10.54 1.46
C ASN A 57 -12.83 -11.92 1.15
N ARG A 58 -11.57 -12.14 1.55
CA ARG A 58 -10.87 -13.44 1.45
C ARG A 58 -10.68 -14.13 2.81
N GLY A 59 -11.46 -13.73 3.81
CA GLY A 59 -11.53 -14.45 5.09
C GLY A 59 -11.79 -15.93 4.84
N ARG A 60 -11.09 -16.79 5.60
CA ARG A 60 -11.17 -18.26 5.50
C ARG A 60 -12.63 -18.68 5.34
N ARG A 61 -12.98 -19.36 4.24
CA ARG A 61 -14.20 -20.17 4.19
C ARG A 61 -14.08 -21.16 5.34
N GLU A 62 -14.87 -20.94 6.40
CA GLU A 62 -15.04 -21.97 7.42
C GLU A 62 -15.43 -23.26 6.71
N LEU A 63 -14.76 -24.32 7.12
CA LEU A 63 -14.99 -25.67 6.67
C LEU A 63 -16.50 -25.90 6.66
N ALA A 64 -17.08 -26.04 5.47
CA ALA A 64 -18.35 -26.72 5.33
C ALA A 64 -18.08 -28.17 5.75
N SER A 65 -18.18 -28.41 7.05
CA SER A 65 -18.44 -29.71 7.63
C SER A 65 -19.76 -30.21 7.04
N GLY A 66 -19.72 -31.43 6.52
CA GLY A 66 -20.84 -32.13 5.91
C GLY A 66 -20.31 -33.29 5.09
#